data_AF-A0A3B0WDU5-F1
#
_entry.id   AF-A0A3B0WDU5-F1
#
_cell.length_a   1.000
_cell.length_b   1.000
_cell.length_c   1.000
_cell.angle_alpha   90.00
_cell.angle_beta   90.00
_cell.angle_gamma   90.00
#
_symmetry.space_group_name_H-M   'P 1'
#
loop_
_entity.id
_entity.type
_entity.pdbx_description
1 polymer ?
#
loop_
_entity_poly.entity_id
_entity_poly.type
_entity_poly.pdbx_seq_one_letter_code
_entity_poly.pdbx_strand_id
1 'polypeptide(L)'
;MNDKKNILEPMSTRRFQCVSFLLVLLIFAGYSLRSVIPYNFEQVFFFVLILFVYLWIKIKIEVWPQDLLIWSAFLFLFCAFVFFSNIIHFSYTALMLEKIQITLLIIGFLVLAWLLFLLRPSLDFFWYFLMAASVIMLIRSVLELNYSGWGSIEDIGRLGDAFGNPISFGLFANTLFILMLGGIVWAYKKHSVVLFFWLLLLFLNVFMVILSQTRTAWVGWGEALIGWGGYYFYLAYRHKVFLKFMGIIVLLVASLFVMNTIVPVSKVMEQRASLVLTDLDDYTEKGNPLTSVGLRLSMYGTAMTMIQEKPYFGYGSEGFLAQFKEGSQLFFLKEFNLKHSGLQLSHVHNQFLMTWVQYGVFPTLLLVFLFLFLIRHFWQGLRLASDEYKPIFIAGLVFITSMLVAFMVESPLEFATYSAHYWLFMTLIFVFSLLVKNSQVSLDGKQRKGRDENED
;
A
#
# COMPACT_ATOMS: atom_id res chain seq x y z
N MET A 1 30.58 26.08 30.22
CA MET A 1 31.02 26.03 28.81
C MET A 1 31.00 24.60 28.30
N ASN A 2 29.81 24.04 28.00
CA ASN A 2 29.58 23.07 26.91
C ASN A 2 28.08 22.74 26.75
N ASP A 3 27.23 23.76 26.83
CA ASP A 3 25.78 23.60 26.67
C ASP A 3 25.35 23.87 25.22
N LYS A 4 26.14 23.36 24.26
CA LYS A 4 25.66 23.25 22.88
C LYS A 4 24.69 22.09 22.84
N LYS A 5 23.42 22.39 23.13
CA LYS A 5 22.28 21.59 22.67
C LYS A 5 22.56 21.22 21.21
N ASN A 6 22.83 19.94 20.95
CA ASN A 6 22.99 19.38 19.60
C ASN A 6 21.63 19.40 18.90
N ILE A 7 21.12 20.60 18.63
CA ILE A 7 19.95 20.86 17.81
C ILE A 7 20.51 21.17 16.44
N LEU A 8 20.19 20.34 15.44
CA LEU A 8 20.49 20.67 14.05
C LEU A 8 19.92 22.05 13.74
N GLU A 9 20.73 22.92 13.12
CA GLU A 9 20.26 24.24 12.74
C GLU A 9 19.01 24.11 11.86
N PRO A 10 17.98 24.97 12.03
CA PRO A 10 16.72 24.87 11.27
C PRO A 10 16.93 24.83 9.74
N MET A 11 17.92 25.58 9.24
CA MET A 11 18.31 25.58 7.83
C MET A 11 18.87 24.24 7.34
N SER A 12 19.69 23.57 8.17
CA SER A 12 20.23 22.25 7.83
C SER A 12 19.12 21.20 7.78
N THR A 13 18.16 21.28 8.71
CA THR A 13 16.99 20.40 8.77
C THR A 13 16.13 20.51 7.50
N ARG A 14 15.88 21.72 7.00
CA ARG A 14 15.11 21.93 5.77
C ARG A 14 15.80 21.33 4.54
N ARG A 15 17.14 21.42 4.44
CA ARG A 15 17.91 20.78 3.36
C ARG A 15 17.77 19.27 3.40
N PHE A 16 17.89 18.65 4.58
CA PHE A 16 17.72 17.21 4.72
C PHE A 16 16.28 16.75 4.45
N GLN A 17 15.26 17.55 4.79
CA GLN A 17 13.88 17.29 4.40
C GLN A 17 13.72 17.27 2.87
N CYS A 18 14.30 18.24 2.14
CA CYS A 18 14.30 18.22 0.67
C CYS A 18 15.01 16.98 0.09
N VAL A 19 16.16 16.61 0.65
CA VAL A 19 16.88 15.39 0.24
C VAL A 19 16.02 14.15 0.49
N SER A 20 15.40 14.03 1.66
CA SER A 20 14.50 12.90 1.96
C SER A 20 13.28 12.86 1.03
N PHE A 21 12.74 14.01 0.61
CA PHE A 21 11.67 14.08 -0.38
C PHE A 21 12.09 13.49 -1.72
N LEU A 22 13.28 13.87 -2.20
CA LEU A 22 13.84 13.32 -3.44
C LEU A 22 14.10 11.81 -3.32
N LEU A 23 14.63 11.34 -2.18
CA LEU A 23 14.85 9.90 -1.97
C LEU A 23 13.54 9.11 -1.98
N VAL A 24 12.50 9.59 -1.29
CA VAL A 24 11.15 8.98 -1.30
C VAL A 24 10.57 8.96 -2.71
N LEU A 25 10.73 10.05 -3.46
CA LEU A 25 10.27 10.16 -4.84
C LEU A 25 11.02 9.19 -5.78
N LEU A 26 12.34 9.05 -5.61
CA LEU A 26 13.17 8.11 -6.37
C LEU A 26 12.82 6.66 -6.05
N ILE A 27 12.50 6.33 -4.80
CA ILE A 27 12.00 5.00 -4.43
C ILE A 27 10.68 4.72 -5.18
N PHE A 28 9.71 5.65 -5.13
CA PHE A 28 8.44 5.49 -5.84
C PHE A 28 8.64 5.37 -7.36
N ALA A 29 9.43 6.28 -7.95
CA ALA A 29 9.79 6.26 -9.35
C ALA A 29 10.42 4.92 -9.74
N GLY A 30 11.32 4.42 -8.90
CA GLY A 30 12.05 3.22 -9.16
C GLY A 30 11.21 1.97 -9.26
N TYR A 31 10.27 1.78 -8.34
CA TYR A 31 9.35 0.64 -8.39
C TYR A 31 8.25 0.81 -9.44
N SER A 32 7.83 2.05 -9.72
CA SER A 32 6.83 2.34 -10.74
C SER A 32 7.38 2.17 -12.15
N LEU A 33 8.65 2.53 -12.38
CA LEU A 33 9.32 2.52 -13.70
C LEU A 33 10.33 1.37 -13.86
N ARG A 34 10.37 0.40 -12.93
CA ARG A 34 11.35 -0.71 -12.91
C ARG A 34 11.45 -1.47 -14.24
N SER A 35 10.33 -1.65 -14.92
CA SER A 35 10.25 -2.39 -16.19
C SER A 35 10.45 -1.49 -17.42
N VAL A 36 10.63 -0.18 -17.21
CA VAL A 36 10.88 0.82 -18.25
C VAL A 36 12.36 1.25 -18.24
N ILE A 37 12.92 1.42 -17.04
CA ILE A 37 14.29 1.88 -16.83
C ILE A 37 15.09 0.73 -16.21
N PRO A 38 16.15 0.23 -16.87
CA PRO A 38 16.95 -0.91 -16.39
C PRO A 38 17.93 -0.47 -15.30
N TYR A 39 17.43 0.16 -14.23
CA TYR A 39 18.23 0.62 -13.10
C TYR A 39 17.76 -0.03 -11.80
N ASN A 40 18.71 -0.38 -10.94
CA ASN A 40 18.45 -0.96 -9.64
C ASN A 40 18.19 0.16 -8.62
N PHE A 41 16.93 0.45 -8.36
CA PHE A 41 16.50 1.52 -7.45
C PHE A 41 16.63 1.15 -5.97
N GLU A 42 16.95 -0.11 -5.64
CA GLU A 42 17.27 -0.52 -4.28
C GLU A 42 18.53 0.19 -3.75
N GLN A 43 19.41 0.66 -4.64
CA GLN A 43 20.54 1.52 -4.30
C GLN A 43 20.13 2.80 -3.57
N VAL A 44 18.89 3.29 -3.76
CA VAL A 44 18.37 4.46 -3.05
C VAL A 44 18.29 4.22 -1.54
N PHE A 45 18.03 2.98 -1.10
CA PHE A 45 18.01 2.64 0.33
C PHE A 45 19.38 2.78 1.00
N PHE A 46 20.47 2.66 0.25
CA PHE A 46 21.81 2.91 0.78
C PHE A 46 21.99 4.39 1.16
N PHE A 47 21.52 5.31 0.32
CA PHE A 47 21.54 6.75 0.63
C PHE A 47 20.60 7.11 1.79
N VAL A 48 19.43 6.46 1.85
CA VAL A 48 18.51 6.57 3.00
C VAL A 48 19.21 6.13 4.29
N LEU A 49 19.93 5.01 4.27
CA LEU A 49 20.69 4.50 5.41
C LEU A 49 21.82 5.44 5.83
N ILE A 50 22.63 5.94 4.89
CA ILE A 50 23.70 6.91 5.19
C ILE A 50 23.12 8.16 5.88
N LEU A 51 22.06 8.72 5.31
CA LEU A 51 21.43 9.91 5.86
C LEU A 51 20.82 9.63 7.24
N PHE A 52 20.18 8.46 7.41
CA PHE A 52 19.67 8.03 8.71
C PHE A 52 20.77 7.92 9.75
N VAL A 53 21.87 7.19 9.47
CA VAL A 53 22.99 7.01 10.40
C VAL A 53 23.61 8.36 10.77
N TYR A 54 23.82 9.24 9.79
CA TYR A 54 24.32 10.59 10.03
C TYR A 54 23.43 11.36 11.01
N LEU A 55 22.12 11.37 10.79
CA LEU A 55 21.18 12.09 11.64
C LEU A 55 20.99 11.42 13.01
N TRP A 56 21.02 10.10 13.07
CA TRP A 56 20.96 9.33 14.31
C TRP A 56 22.10 9.68 15.27
N ILE A 57 23.31 9.87 14.75
CA ILE A 57 24.48 10.29 15.54
C ILE A 57 24.34 11.75 16.01
N LYS A 58 23.73 12.61 15.19
CA LYS A 58 23.63 14.06 15.47
C LYS A 58 22.45 14.43 16.36
N ILE A 59 21.34 13.72 16.26
CA ILE A 59 20.08 14.04 16.95
C ILE A 59 19.93 13.13 18.16
N LYS A 60 19.86 13.73 19.36
CA LYS A 60 19.48 12.99 20.57
C LYS A 60 17.97 12.85 20.65
N ILE A 61 17.49 11.60 20.79
CA ILE A 61 16.08 11.30 21.04
C ILE A 61 15.85 11.31 22.56
N GLU A 62 15.19 12.36 23.06
CA GLU A 62 14.86 12.47 24.49
C GLU A 62 13.68 11.58 24.88
N VAL A 63 12.66 11.51 24.02
CA VAL A 63 11.45 10.69 24.23
C VAL A 63 11.30 9.73 23.07
N TRP A 64 11.31 8.44 23.40
CA TRP A 64 11.19 7.38 22.42
C TRP A 64 9.73 7.20 21.96
N PRO A 65 9.45 7.24 20.66
CA PRO A 65 8.10 7.08 20.13
C PRO A 65 7.61 5.64 20.28
N GLN A 66 6.74 5.38 21.26
CA GLN A 66 6.21 4.03 21.54
C GLN A 66 5.59 3.36 20.31
N ASP A 67 4.74 4.09 19.56
CA ASP A 67 4.09 3.55 18.36
C ASP A 67 5.12 3.15 17.28
N LEU A 68 6.16 3.96 17.06
CA LEU A 68 7.22 3.63 16.10
C LEU A 68 8.09 2.47 16.57
N LEU A 69 8.34 2.33 17.87
CA LEU A 69 9.03 1.16 18.43
C LEU A 69 8.23 -0.12 18.25
N ILE A 70 6.92 -0.09 18.51
CA ILE A 70 6.01 -1.23 18.29
C ILE A 70 5.99 -1.63 16.82
N TRP A 71 5.84 -0.65 15.91
CA TRP A 71 5.91 -0.88 14.47
C TRP A 71 7.26 -1.48 14.06
N SER A 72 8.37 -0.94 14.58
CA SER A 72 9.72 -1.47 14.34
C SER A 72 9.86 -2.92 14.80
N ALA A 73 9.32 -3.24 15.97
CA ALA A 73 9.36 -4.59 16.53
C ALA A 73 8.57 -5.58 15.67
N PHE A 74 7.36 -5.23 15.21
CA PHE A 74 6.57 -6.08 14.32
C PHE A 74 7.32 -6.38 13.01
N LEU A 75 7.88 -5.36 12.37
CA LEU A 75 8.61 -5.53 11.11
C LEU A 75 9.89 -6.35 11.28
N PHE A 76 10.67 -6.05 12.32
CA PHE A 76 11.90 -6.78 12.61
C PHE A 76 11.62 -8.24 12.91
N LEU A 77 10.63 -8.52 13.78
CA LEU A 77 10.24 -9.90 14.12
C LEU A 77 9.72 -10.64 12.89
N PHE A 78 8.89 -10.00 12.06
CA PHE A 78 8.40 -10.61 10.82
C PHE A 78 9.57 -11.04 9.92
N CYS A 79 10.51 -10.14 9.64
CA CYS A 79 11.69 -10.44 8.84
C CYS A 79 12.55 -11.54 9.48
N ALA A 80 12.74 -11.51 10.80
CA ALA A 80 13.53 -12.49 11.53
C ALA A 80 12.92 -13.90 11.45
N PHE A 81 11.61 -14.04 11.62
CA PHE A 81 10.94 -15.34 11.52
C PHE A 81 10.91 -15.87 10.08
N VAL A 82 10.71 -15.00 9.08
CA VAL A 82 10.81 -15.41 7.67
C VAL A 82 12.22 -15.90 7.35
N PHE A 83 13.25 -15.18 7.80
CA PHE A 83 14.64 -15.59 7.63
C PHE A 83 14.93 -16.92 8.32
N PHE A 84 14.52 -17.08 9.58
CA PHE A 84 14.71 -18.30 10.36
C PHE A 84 13.99 -19.52 9.74
N SER A 85 12.76 -19.34 9.27
CA SER A 85 12.02 -20.41 8.56
C SER A 85 12.77 -20.87 7.31
N ASN A 86 13.29 -19.96 6.49
CA ASN A 86 14.07 -20.36 5.30
C ASN A 86 15.38 -21.08 5.66
N ILE A 87 16.05 -20.73 6.77
CA ILE A 87 17.24 -21.46 7.24
C ILE A 87 16.91 -22.91 7.59
N ILE A 88 15.79 -23.16 8.28
CA ILE A 88 15.38 -24.52 8.69
C ILE A 88 15.25 -25.45 7.49
N HIS A 89 14.80 -24.94 6.35
CA HIS A 89 14.56 -25.74 5.14
C HIS A 89 15.81 -25.90 4.25
N PHE A 90 16.99 -25.44 4.68
CA PHE A 90 18.31 -25.61 4.02
C PHE A 90 18.30 -25.33 2.50
N SER A 91 17.53 -24.35 2.08
CA SER A 91 17.32 -24.03 0.67
C SER A 91 18.21 -22.83 0.30
N TYR A 92 19.27 -23.08 -0.46
CA TYR A 92 20.25 -22.06 -0.88
C TYR A 92 20.16 -21.76 -2.39
N THR A 93 18.97 -21.78 -2.98
CA THR A 93 18.80 -21.46 -4.40
C THR A 93 18.57 -19.96 -4.64
N ALA A 94 18.60 -19.57 -5.91
CA ALA A 94 18.29 -18.21 -6.35
C ALA A 94 16.89 -17.73 -5.91
N LEU A 95 15.90 -18.62 -5.80
CA LEU A 95 14.54 -18.25 -5.38
C LEU A 95 14.51 -17.79 -3.92
N MET A 96 15.23 -18.49 -3.04
CA MET A 96 15.32 -18.12 -1.63
C MET A 96 16.00 -16.75 -1.47
N LEU A 97 17.06 -16.49 -2.25
CA LEU A 97 17.72 -15.19 -2.27
C LEU A 97 16.77 -14.07 -2.72
N GLU A 98 15.93 -14.31 -3.73
CA GLU A 98 14.91 -13.34 -4.16
C GLU A 98 13.91 -13.04 -3.02
N LYS A 99 13.41 -14.06 -2.32
CA LYS A 99 12.44 -13.88 -1.21
C LYS A 99 13.07 -13.17 0.00
N ILE A 100 14.34 -13.48 0.30
CA ILE A 100 15.10 -12.73 1.31
C ILE A 100 15.26 -11.27 0.89
N GLN A 101 15.61 -10.99 -0.37
CA GLN A 101 15.74 -9.61 -0.86
C GLN A 101 14.42 -8.84 -0.71
N ILE A 102 13.28 -9.44 -1.08
CA ILE A 102 11.96 -8.83 -0.92
C ILE A 102 11.65 -8.55 0.56
N THR A 103 12.01 -9.48 1.44
CA THR A 103 11.82 -9.32 2.90
C THR A 103 12.75 -8.24 3.47
N LEU A 104 13.97 -8.10 2.94
CA LEU A 104 14.93 -7.06 3.35
C LEU A 104 14.48 -5.65 2.92
N LEU A 105 13.62 -5.51 1.91
CA LEU A 105 13.01 -4.20 1.57
C LEU A 105 12.27 -3.61 2.78
N ILE A 106 11.64 -4.44 3.61
CA ILE A 106 10.94 -4.03 4.83
C ILE A 106 11.90 -3.28 5.77
N ILE A 107 13.14 -3.73 5.88
CA ILE A 107 14.17 -3.05 6.69
C ILE A 107 14.52 -1.69 6.08
N GLY A 108 14.60 -1.59 4.76
CA GLY A 108 14.80 -0.30 4.08
C GLY A 108 13.70 0.71 4.39
N PHE A 109 12.44 0.28 4.38
CA PHE A 109 11.29 1.11 4.75
C PHE A 109 11.23 1.42 6.25
N LEU A 110 11.68 0.50 7.11
CA LEU A 110 11.86 0.75 8.54
C LEU A 110 12.88 1.88 8.78
N VAL A 111 14.03 1.83 8.11
CA VAL A 111 15.04 2.89 8.18
C VAL A 111 14.49 4.21 7.64
N LEU A 112 13.74 4.18 6.53
CA LEU A 112 13.05 5.37 6.01
C LEU A 112 12.09 5.97 7.04
N ALA A 113 11.34 5.15 7.77
CA ALA A 113 10.41 5.63 8.77
C ALA A 113 11.10 6.39 9.90
N TRP A 114 12.21 5.82 10.42
CA TRP A 114 13.03 6.46 11.42
C TRP A 114 13.68 7.75 10.89
N LEU A 115 14.18 7.74 9.66
CA LEU A 115 14.71 8.94 9.00
C LEU A 115 13.66 10.07 8.97
N LEU A 116 12.44 9.77 8.50
CA LEU A 116 11.37 10.76 8.44
C LEU A 116 10.92 11.21 9.85
N PHE A 117 10.89 10.31 10.83
CA PHE A 117 10.60 10.66 12.22
C PHE A 117 11.64 11.63 12.81
N LEU A 118 12.93 11.41 12.53
CA LEU A 118 14.01 12.30 12.94
C LEU A 118 13.93 13.68 12.27
N LEU A 119 13.59 13.71 10.97
CA LEU A 119 13.51 14.94 10.19
C LEU A 119 12.24 15.76 10.45
N ARG A 120 11.17 15.12 10.94
CA ARG A 120 9.87 15.73 11.24
C ARG A 120 9.35 16.65 10.11
N PRO A 121 9.27 16.15 8.85
CA PRO A 121 8.71 16.94 7.75
C PRO A 121 7.26 17.33 8.05
N SER A 122 6.83 18.48 7.52
CA SER A 122 5.43 18.90 7.62
C SER A 122 4.54 17.99 6.77
N LEU A 123 3.25 17.94 7.08
CA LEU A 123 2.28 17.14 6.32
C LEU A 123 2.19 17.56 4.84
N ASP A 124 2.61 18.78 4.49
CA ASP A 124 2.75 19.23 3.09
C ASP A 124 3.64 18.29 2.27
N PHE A 125 4.69 17.73 2.87
CA PHE A 125 5.57 16.76 2.23
C PHE A 125 4.76 15.59 1.67
N PHE A 126 3.85 15.02 2.48
CA PHE A 126 3.05 13.87 2.07
C PHE A 126 2.14 14.23 0.88
N TRP A 127 1.46 15.37 0.95
CA TRP A 127 0.56 15.80 -0.12
C TRP A 127 1.29 16.14 -1.42
N TYR A 128 2.40 16.87 -1.35
CA TYR A 128 3.23 17.14 -2.53
C TYR A 128 3.85 15.87 -3.10
N PHE A 129 4.19 14.88 -2.26
CA PHE A 129 4.65 13.57 -2.72
C PHE A 129 3.56 12.88 -3.56
N LEU A 130 2.29 12.87 -3.13
CA LEU A 130 1.20 12.29 -3.93
C LEU A 130 1.06 12.95 -5.31
N MET A 131 1.20 14.28 -5.39
CA MET A 131 1.20 14.98 -6.69
C MET A 131 2.37 14.52 -7.58
N ALA A 132 3.58 14.52 -7.03
CA ALA A 132 4.78 14.13 -7.78
C ALA A 132 4.74 12.65 -8.22
N ALA A 133 4.26 11.76 -7.34
CA ALA A 133 4.03 10.35 -7.64
C ALA A 133 3.00 10.15 -8.76
N SER A 134 1.94 10.96 -8.78
CA SER A 134 0.94 10.93 -9.87
C SER A 134 1.51 11.37 -11.21
N VAL A 135 2.41 12.36 -11.21
CA VAL A 135 3.14 12.77 -12.42
C VAL A 135 4.04 11.64 -12.92
N ILE A 136 4.71 10.90 -12.04
CA ILE A 136 5.51 9.72 -12.41
C ILE A 136 4.64 8.63 -13.06
N MET A 137 3.46 8.36 -12.50
CA MET A 137 2.52 7.40 -13.08
C MET A 137 2.00 7.85 -14.45
N LEU A 138 1.77 9.16 -14.63
CA LEU A 138 1.45 9.72 -15.93
C LEU A 138 2.59 9.54 -16.94
N ILE A 139 3.84 9.80 -16.54
CA ILE A 139 5.02 9.56 -17.39
C ILE A 139 5.08 8.10 -17.83
N ARG A 140 4.89 7.16 -16.90
CA ARG A 140 4.84 5.72 -17.22
C ARG A 140 3.76 5.42 -18.27
N SER A 141 2.57 5.97 -18.08
CA SER A 141 1.42 5.76 -18.98
C SER A 141 1.70 6.31 -20.39
N VAL A 142 2.30 7.50 -20.49
CA VAL A 142 2.68 8.09 -21.77
C VAL A 142 3.75 7.25 -22.48
N LEU A 143 4.76 6.76 -21.75
CA LEU A 143 5.78 5.89 -22.32
C LEU A 143 5.19 4.58 -22.87
N GLU A 144 4.24 4.00 -22.15
CA GLU A 144 3.50 2.81 -22.59
C GLU A 144 2.66 3.07 -23.84
N LEU A 145 1.89 4.15 -23.86
CA LEU A 145 1.08 4.53 -25.03
C LEU A 145 1.94 4.82 -26.26
N ASN A 146 3.10 5.44 -26.08
CA ASN A 146 4.05 5.68 -27.16
C ASN A 146 4.67 4.38 -27.70
N TYR A 147 4.82 3.35 -26.86
CA TYR A 147 5.37 2.06 -27.26
C TYR A 147 4.33 1.15 -27.92
N SER A 148 3.16 0.99 -27.29
CA SER A 148 2.12 0.05 -27.74
C SER A 148 1.13 0.65 -28.74
N GLY A 149 1.07 1.98 -28.83
CA GLY A 149 0.06 2.69 -29.61
C GLY A 149 -1.33 2.66 -28.97
N TRP A 150 -2.16 3.66 -29.25
CA TRP A 150 -3.49 3.79 -28.65
C TRP A 150 -4.44 2.63 -29.00
N GLY A 151 -4.37 2.12 -30.23
CA GLY A 151 -5.21 1.00 -30.71
C GLY A 151 -5.01 -0.31 -29.94
N SER A 152 -3.85 -0.51 -29.31
CA SER A 152 -3.61 -1.69 -28.48
C SER A 152 -4.53 -1.77 -27.25
N ILE A 153 -5.01 -0.63 -26.75
CA ILE A 153 -5.92 -0.56 -25.59
C ILE A 153 -7.39 -0.72 -26.04
N GLU A 154 -7.72 -0.33 -27.28
CA GLU A 154 -9.08 -0.42 -27.83
C GLU A 154 -9.46 -1.88 -28.15
N ASP A 155 -8.51 -2.67 -28.64
CA ASP A 155 -8.73 -4.04 -29.13
C ASP A 155 -8.48 -5.14 -28.08
N ILE A 156 -8.77 -4.90 -26.78
CA ILE A 156 -8.67 -5.84 -25.61
C ILE A 156 -7.41 -5.63 -24.73
N GLY A 157 -6.47 -4.76 -25.09
CA GLY A 157 -5.28 -4.50 -24.26
C GLY A 157 -5.55 -3.70 -22.97
N ARG A 158 -4.64 -3.84 -22.01
CA ARG A 158 -4.73 -3.20 -20.69
C ARG A 158 -3.57 -2.23 -20.53
N LEU A 159 -3.85 -1.03 -20.02
CA LEU A 159 -2.77 -0.11 -19.65
C LEU A 159 -2.00 -0.67 -18.45
N GLY A 160 -0.68 -0.71 -18.55
CA GLY A 160 0.25 -1.30 -17.58
C GLY A 160 0.86 -2.65 -18.01
N ASP A 161 0.50 -3.16 -19.19
CA ASP A 161 0.90 -4.49 -19.70
C ASP A 161 2.21 -4.45 -20.48
N ALA A 162 2.47 -3.38 -21.24
CA ALA A 162 3.65 -3.29 -22.10
C ALA A 162 4.98 -3.34 -21.35
N PHE A 163 4.98 -2.72 -20.16
CA PHE A 163 6.16 -2.60 -19.30
C PHE A 163 5.85 -3.16 -17.92
N GLY A 164 5.29 -4.37 -17.84
CA GLY A 164 5.18 -5.09 -16.58
C GLY A 164 3.81 -5.72 -16.38
N ASN A 165 3.23 -5.50 -15.20
CA ASN A 165 1.97 -6.14 -14.82
C ASN A 165 0.86 -5.07 -14.69
N PRO A 166 -0.25 -5.19 -15.44
CA PRO A 166 -1.35 -4.23 -15.42
C PRO A 166 -2.07 -4.20 -14.06
N ILE A 167 -1.98 -5.28 -13.27
CA ILE A 167 -2.49 -5.33 -11.91
C ILE A 167 -1.68 -4.40 -11.00
N SER A 168 -0.34 -4.47 -11.03
CA SER A 168 0.52 -3.54 -10.25
C SER A 168 0.24 -2.10 -10.64
N PHE A 169 0.21 -1.84 -11.94
CA PHE A 169 -0.03 -0.50 -12.48
C PHE A 169 -1.36 0.07 -11.98
N GLY A 170 -2.45 -0.71 -12.12
CA GLY A 170 -3.78 -0.31 -11.67
C GLY A 170 -3.85 -0.07 -10.16
N LEU A 171 -3.20 -0.92 -9.35
CA LEU A 171 -3.14 -0.73 -7.89
C LEU A 171 -2.37 0.54 -7.49
N PHE A 172 -1.31 0.89 -8.21
CA PHE A 172 -0.50 2.09 -7.91
C PHE A 172 -1.29 3.36 -8.21
N ALA A 173 -1.88 3.43 -9.41
CA ALA A 173 -2.75 4.54 -9.80
C ALA A 173 -3.95 4.66 -8.84
N ASN A 174 -4.52 3.54 -8.40
CA ASN A 174 -5.65 3.53 -7.49
C ASN A 174 -5.29 3.98 -6.07
N THR A 175 -4.14 3.57 -5.55
CA THR A 175 -3.64 4.06 -4.25
C THR A 175 -3.48 5.58 -4.28
N LEU A 176 -2.90 6.13 -5.35
CA LEU A 176 -2.78 7.57 -5.52
C LEU A 176 -4.14 8.25 -5.61
N PHE A 177 -5.06 7.75 -6.44
CA PHE A 177 -6.43 8.27 -6.55
C PHE A 177 -7.13 8.32 -5.17
N ILE A 178 -7.16 7.19 -4.46
CA ILE A 178 -7.85 7.07 -3.18
C ILE A 178 -7.24 7.98 -2.13
N LEU A 179 -5.90 8.05 -2.02
CA LEU A 179 -5.25 8.91 -1.04
C LEU A 179 -5.41 10.39 -1.39
N MET A 180 -5.41 10.73 -2.69
CA MET A 180 -5.58 12.11 -3.15
C MET A 180 -7.00 12.65 -2.91
N LEU A 181 -8.01 11.79 -2.83
CA LEU A 181 -9.36 12.21 -2.40
C LEU A 181 -9.34 12.89 -1.03
N GLY A 182 -8.38 12.55 -0.14
CA GLY A 182 -8.25 13.16 1.18
C GLY A 182 -7.64 14.54 1.23
N GLY A 183 -6.86 14.92 0.21
CA GLY A 183 -6.07 16.16 0.21
C GLY A 183 -6.78 17.36 -0.42
N ILE A 184 -8.06 17.27 -0.77
CA ILE A 184 -8.77 18.33 -1.50
C ILE A 184 -8.86 19.62 -0.67
N VAL A 185 -9.18 19.51 0.62
CA VAL A 185 -9.23 20.68 1.53
C VAL A 185 -7.85 21.29 1.70
N TRP A 186 -6.81 20.45 1.78
CA TRP A 186 -5.43 20.92 1.84
C TRP A 186 -5.08 21.71 0.56
N ALA A 187 -5.36 21.16 -0.62
CA ALA A 187 -5.06 21.80 -1.90
C ALA A 187 -5.81 23.13 -2.06
N TYR A 188 -7.09 23.16 -1.66
CA TYR A 188 -7.91 24.38 -1.64
C TYR A 188 -7.31 25.48 -0.74
N LYS A 189 -6.88 25.11 0.47
CA LYS A 189 -6.25 26.05 1.42
C LYS A 189 -4.88 26.55 0.93
N LYS A 190 -4.16 25.76 0.12
CA LYS A 190 -2.82 26.12 -0.35
C LYS A 190 -2.83 27.20 -1.41
N HIS A 191 -3.46 26.93 -2.56
CA HIS A 191 -3.52 27.88 -3.67
C HIS A 191 -4.47 27.35 -4.76
N SER A 192 -5.13 28.22 -5.52
CA SER A 192 -6.04 27.83 -6.61
C SER A 192 -5.34 26.99 -7.69
N VAL A 193 -4.10 27.34 -8.05
CA VAL A 193 -3.27 26.57 -9.00
C VAL A 193 -2.94 25.18 -8.46
N VAL A 194 -2.64 25.06 -7.16
CA VAL A 194 -2.38 23.75 -6.53
C VAL A 194 -3.64 22.89 -6.57
N LEU A 195 -4.81 23.47 -6.27
CA LEU A 195 -6.08 22.77 -6.39
C LEU A 195 -6.39 22.33 -7.82
N PHE A 196 -6.13 23.18 -8.83
CA PHE A 196 -6.32 22.82 -10.23
C PHE A 196 -5.49 21.59 -10.60
N PHE A 197 -4.19 21.61 -10.33
CA PHE A 197 -3.33 20.46 -10.60
C PHE A 197 -3.70 19.23 -9.76
N TRP A 198 -4.15 19.42 -8.52
CA TRP A 198 -4.64 18.33 -7.68
C TRP A 198 -5.82 17.61 -8.31
N LEU A 199 -6.84 18.36 -8.76
CA LEU A 199 -8.04 17.80 -9.40
C LEU A 199 -7.71 17.17 -10.75
N LEU A 200 -6.83 17.78 -11.54
CA LEU A 200 -6.35 17.22 -12.81
C LEU A 200 -5.66 15.86 -12.60
N LEU A 201 -4.72 15.78 -11.67
CA LEU A 201 -4.00 14.53 -11.37
C LEU A 201 -4.94 13.47 -10.79
N LEU A 202 -5.92 13.87 -9.97
CA LEU A 202 -6.93 12.97 -9.44
C LEU A 202 -7.78 12.36 -10.57
N PHE A 203 -8.18 13.16 -11.55
CA PHE A 203 -8.87 12.70 -12.76
C PHE A 203 -7.99 11.74 -13.58
N LEU A 204 -6.72 12.07 -13.79
CA LEU A 204 -5.79 11.22 -14.54
C LEU A 204 -5.53 9.88 -13.84
N ASN A 205 -5.45 9.86 -12.50
CA ASN A 205 -5.30 8.64 -11.74
C ASN A 205 -6.50 7.70 -11.89
N VAL A 206 -7.74 8.20 -11.75
CA VAL A 206 -8.92 7.33 -11.96
C VAL A 206 -9.02 6.86 -13.42
N PHE A 207 -8.61 7.69 -14.38
CA PHE A 207 -8.53 7.30 -15.79
C PHE A 207 -7.54 6.13 -16.00
N MET A 208 -6.33 6.23 -15.45
CA MET A 208 -5.33 5.14 -15.47
C MET A 208 -5.87 3.85 -14.82
N VAL A 209 -6.59 3.95 -13.70
CA VAL A 209 -7.20 2.79 -13.02
C VAL A 209 -8.21 2.08 -13.91
N ILE A 210 -9.06 2.84 -14.61
CA ILE A 210 -10.06 2.27 -15.52
C ILE A 210 -9.38 1.61 -16.72
N LEU A 211 -8.42 2.28 -17.36
CA LEU A 211 -7.68 1.73 -18.51
C LEU A 211 -6.84 0.50 -18.16
N SER A 212 -6.43 0.34 -16.90
CA SER A 212 -5.74 -0.88 -16.44
C SER A 212 -6.65 -2.11 -16.39
N GLN A 213 -7.97 -1.91 -16.37
CA GLN A 213 -9.00 -2.95 -16.22
C GLN A 213 -8.78 -3.90 -15.02
N THR A 214 -8.08 -3.43 -13.99
CA THR A 214 -7.72 -4.22 -12.80
C THR A 214 -8.85 -4.21 -11.78
N ARG A 215 -9.68 -5.26 -11.78
CA ARG A 215 -10.80 -5.44 -10.84
C ARG A 215 -10.42 -5.28 -9.37
N THR A 216 -9.30 -5.88 -8.97
CA THR A 216 -8.79 -5.81 -7.58
C THR A 216 -8.55 -4.36 -7.13
N ALA A 217 -8.23 -3.45 -8.06
CA ALA A 217 -8.08 -2.03 -7.74
C ALA A 217 -9.42 -1.35 -7.44
N TRP A 218 -10.51 -1.75 -8.11
CA TRP A 218 -11.82 -1.11 -7.96
C TRP A 218 -12.52 -1.50 -6.66
N VAL A 219 -12.22 -2.68 -6.12
CA VAL A 219 -12.74 -3.12 -4.82
C VAL A 219 -12.46 -2.06 -3.75
N GLY A 220 -11.31 -1.37 -3.87
CA GLY A 220 -10.90 -0.35 -2.91
C GLY A 220 -11.76 0.92 -2.87
N TRP A 221 -12.72 1.07 -3.79
CA TRP A 221 -13.57 2.25 -3.86
C TRP A 221 -14.67 2.26 -2.79
N GLY A 222 -15.08 1.08 -2.30
CA GLY A 222 -16.12 0.97 -1.28
C GLY A 222 -15.70 1.60 0.05
N GLU A 223 -14.53 1.22 0.56
CA GLU A 223 -13.98 1.80 1.78
C GLU A 223 -13.56 3.26 1.59
N ALA A 224 -13.09 3.64 0.40
CA ALA A 224 -12.78 5.04 0.08
C ALA A 224 -14.04 5.91 0.13
N LEU A 225 -15.16 5.42 -0.39
CA LEU A 225 -16.46 6.09 -0.33
C LEU A 225 -16.93 6.25 1.12
N ILE A 226 -16.80 5.21 1.94
CA ILE A 226 -17.18 5.27 3.37
C ILE A 226 -16.29 6.27 4.12
N GLY A 227 -14.96 6.16 3.97
CA GLY A 227 -14.00 7.01 4.67
C GLY A 227 -14.07 8.47 4.25
N TRP A 228 -13.91 8.76 2.95
CA TRP A 228 -13.90 10.12 2.43
C TRP A 228 -15.30 10.72 2.35
N GLY A 229 -16.30 9.94 1.95
CA GLY A 229 -17.69 10.40 1.94
C GLY A 229 -18.16 10.77 3.34
N GLY A 230 -17.87 9.94 4.35
CA GLY A 230 -18.16 10.25 5.75
C GLY A 230 -17.45 11.52 6.24
N TYR A 231 -16.17 11.70 5.89
CA TYR A 231 -15.41 12.88 6.24
C TYR A 231 -15.94 14.17 5.60
N TYR A 232 -16.21 14.16 4.29
CA TYR A 232 -16.73 15.32 3.59
C TYR A 232 -18.16 15.65 3.98
N PHE A 233 -18.99 14.64 4.24
CA PHE A 233 -20.32 14.83 4.82
C PHE A 233 -20.23 15.48 6.20
N TYR A 234 -19.35 14.98 7.07
CA TYR A 234 -19.10 15.56 8.40
C TYR A 234 -18.66 17.02 8.31
N LEU A 235 -17.71 17.37 7.43
CA LEU A 235 -17.27 18.76 7.24
C LEU A 235 -18.40 19.64 6.70
N ALA A 236 -19.14 19.15 5.71
CA ALA A 236 -20.25 19.88 5.10
C ALA A 236 -21.35 20.20 6.13
N TYR A 237 -21.66 19.22 6.98
CA TYR A 237 -22.60 19.36 8.10
C TYR A 237 -22.08 20.36 9.14
N ARG A 238 -20.85 20.18 9.62
CA ARG A 238 -20.26 21.00 10.69
C ARG A 238 -20.06 22.46 10.29
N HIS A 239 -19.64 22.71 9.05
CA HIS A 239 -19.27 24.05 8.58
C HIS A 239 -20.32 24.70 7.66
N LYS A 240 -21.48 24.05 7.44
CA LYS A 240 -22.59 24.54 6.59
C LYS A 240 -22.17 24.92 5.15
N VAL A 241 -21.18 24.21 4.60
CA VAL A 241 -20.59 24.46 3.27
C VAL A 241 -20.99 23.40 2.23
N PHE A 242 -22.14 22.76 2.45
CA PHE A 242 -22.65 21.63 1.66
C PHE A 242 -22.62 21.87 0.13
N LEU A 243 -23.03 23.05 -0.33
CA LEU A 243 -23.08 23.38 -1.77
C LEU A 243 -21.71 23.41 -2.46
N LYS A 244 -20.64 23.82 -1.76
CA LYS A 244 -19.28 23.86 -2.34
C LYS A 244 -18.69 22.46 -2.49
N PHE A 245 -18.96 21.57 -1.53
CA PHE A 245 -18.54 20.16 -1.59
C PHE A 245 -19.37 19.35 -2.58
N MET A 246 -20.64 19.68 -2.75
CA MET A 246 -21.50 19.08 -3.77
C MET A 246 -20.95 19.32 -5.18
N GLY A 247 -20.34 20.49 -5.45
CA GLY A 247 -19.68 20.76 -6.74
C GLY A 247 -18.51 19.83 -7.05
N ILE A 248 -17.72 19.43 -6.04
CA ILE A 248 -16.61 18.48 -6.20
C ILE A 248 -17.15 17.06 -6.46
N ILE A 249 -18.19 16.66 -5.74
CA ILE A 249 -18.86 15.36 -5.96
C ILE A 249 -19.50 15.31 -7.36
N VAL A 250 -20.18 16.37 -7.78
CA VAL A 250 -20.76 16.48 -9.12
C VAL A 250 -19.67 16.43 -10.19
N LEU A 251 -18.52 17.07 -10.00
CA LEU A 251 -17.37 16.97 -10.92
C LEU A 251 -16.83 15.53 -11.01
N LEU A 252 -16.70 14.84 -9.87
CA LEU A 252 -16.27 13.43 -9.84
C LEU A 252 -17.29 12.53 -10.57
N VAL A 253 -18.58 12.67 -10.28
CA VAL A 253 -19.64 11.90 -10.94
C VAL A 253 -19.73 12.23 -12.43
N ALA A 254 -19.65 13.51 -12.81
CA ALA A 254 -19.62 13.93 -14.21
C ALA A 254 -18.40 13.37 -14.93
N SER A 255 -17.24 13.32 -14.28
CA SER A 255 -16.04 12.71 -14.85
C SER A 255 -16.22 11.22 -15.12
N LEU A 256 -16.86 10.48 -14.20
CA LEU A 256 -17.19 9.07 -14.39
C LEU A 256 -18.20 8.88 -15.53
N PHE A 257 -19.17 9.80 -15.66
CA PHE A 257 -20.15 9.78 -16.75
C PHE A 257 -19.50 10.03 -18.12
N VAL A 258 -18.64 11.03 -18.24
CA VAL A 258 -17.84 11.29 -19.46
C VAL A 258 -16.96 10.08 -19.78
N MET A 259 -16.34 9.45 -18.78
CA MET A 259 -15.52 8.26 -19.01
C MET A 259 -16.33 7.08 -19.54
N ASN A 260 -17.58 6.88 -19.11
CA ASN A 260 -18.47 5.84 -19.64
C ASN A 260 -18.83 6.05 -21.13
N THR A 261 -18.66 7.28 -21.67
CA THR A 261 -18.82 7.54 -23.11
C THR A 261 -17.58 7.20 -23.94
N ILE A 262 -16.39 7.17 -23.33
CA ILE A 262 -15.11 6.92 -24.00
C ILE A 262 -14.73 5.44 -23.93
N VAL A 263 -14.96 4.81 -22.77
CA VAL A 263 -14.83 3.37 -22.56
C VAL A 263 -16.17 2.90 -22.00
N PRO A 264 -16.84 1.86 -22.53
CA PRO A 264 -18.10 1.37 -21.96
C PRO A 264 -17.82 0.65 -20.64
N VAL A 265 -17.51 1.41 -19.59
CA VAL A 265 -17.18 0.95 -18.23
C VAL A 265 -18.30 0.06 -17.71
N SER A 266 -19.55 0.42 -18.00
CA SER A 266 -20.75 -0.41 -17.73
C SER A 266 -20.63 -1.83 -18.31
N LYS A 267 -20.26 -1.96 -19.59
CA LYS A 267 -20.07 -3.25 -20.25
C LYS A 267 -18.92 -4.05 -19.64
N VAL A 268 -17.81 -3.39 -19.31
CA VAL A 268 -16.68 -4.04 -18.63
C VAL A 268 -17.12 -4.55 -17.25
N MET A 269 -17.80 -3.72 -16.45
CA MET A 269 -18.30 -4.11 -15.13
C MET A 269 -19.29 -5.28 -15.21
N GLU A 270 -20.25 -5.22 -16.12
CA GLU A 270 -21.26 -6.26 -16.34
C GLU A 270 -20.62 -7.60 -16.73
N GLN A 271 -19.72 -7.59 -17.72
CA GLN A 271 -18.98 -8.78 -18.13
C GLN A 271 -18.15 -9.37 -16.99
N ARG A 272 -17.57 -8.54 -16.13
CA ARG A 272 -16.76 -9.02 -14.99
C ARG A 272 -17.61 -9.57 -13.85
N ALA A 273 -18.79 -8.99 -13.59
CA ALA A 273 -19.72 -9.48 -12.58
C ALA A 273 -20.32 -10.83 -12.99
N SER A 274 -20.77 -10.97 -14.24
CA SER A 274 -21.35 -12.21 -14.75
C SER A 274 -20.36 -13.37 -14.76
N LEU A 275 -19.09 -13.13 -15.11
CA LEU A 275 -18.03 -14.14 -15.02
C LEU A 275 -17.81 -14.66 -13.60
N VAL A 276 -17.85 -13.81 -12.57
CA VAL A 276 -17.62 -14.27 -11.18
C VAL A 276 -18.76 -15.14 -10.69
N LEU A 277 -20.01 -14.76 -10.99
CA LEU A 277 -21.19 -15.54 -10.61
C LEU A 277 -21.18 -16.90 -11.33
N THR A 278 -20.90 -16.89 -12.63
CA THR A 278 -20.83 -18.12 -13.43
C THR A 278 -19.72 -19.05 -12.95
N ASP A 279 -18.53 -18.51 -12.63
CA ASP A 279 -17.41 -19.30 -12.12
C ASP A 279 -17.70 -19.92 -10.73
N LEU A 280 -18.49 -19.23 -9.88
CA LEU A 280 -18.91 -19.74 -8.57
C LEU A 280 -19.95 -20.85 -8.69
N ASP A 281 -20.93 -20.69 -9.57
CA ASP A 281 -21.93 -21.73 -9.86
C ASP A 281 -21.26 -22.97 -10.48
N ASP A 282 -20.30 -22.76 -11.38
CA ASP A 282 -19.52 -23.86 -11.96
C ASP A 282 -18.71 -24.63 -10.91
N TYR A 283 -18.13 -23.93 -9.93
CA TYR A 283 -17.37 -24.56 -8.84
C TYR A 283 -18.27 -25.34 -7.87
N THR A 284 -19.37 -24.73 -7.43
CA THR A 284 -20.22 -25.24 -6.35
C THR A 284 -21.27 -26.24 -6.83
N GLU A 285 -21.96 -25.94 -7.93
CA GLU A 285 -23.06 -26.77 -8.44
C GLU A 285 -22.58 -27.81 -9.46
N LYS A 286 -21.65 -27.43 -10.34
CA LYS A 286 -21.16 -28.31 -11.42
C LYS A 286 -19.88 -29.06 -11.05
N GLY A 287 -19.29 -28.77 -9.90
CA GLY A 287 -18.06 -29.41 -9.43
C GLY A 287 -16.88 -29.20 -10.38
N ASN A 288 -16.85 -28.09 -11.14
CA ASN A 288 -15.78 -27.76 -12.08
C ASN A 288 -14.79 -26.79 -11.43
N PRO A 289 -13.60 -27.27 -11.00
CA PRO A 289 -12.63 -26.42 -10.32
C PRO A 289 -11.69 -25.67 -11.28
N LEU A 290 -11.88 -25.80 -12.60
CA LEU A 290 -10.96 -25.27 -13.62
C LEU A 290 -11.33 -23.87 -14.13
N THR A 291 -12.22 -23.17 -13.42
CA THR A 291 -12.54 -21.75 -13.65
C THR A 291 -11.55 -20.82 -12.93
N SER A 292 -11.57 -19.51 -13.22
CA SER A 292 -10.64 -18.57 -12.56
C SER A 292 -10.88 -18.48 -11.05
N VAL A 293 -12.15 -18.46 -10.63
CA VAL A 293 -12.51 -18.51 -9.19
C VAL A 293 -12.27 -19.92 -8.63
N GLY A 294 -12.64 -20.97 -9.36
CA GLY A 294 -12.48 -22.36 -8.91
C GLY A 294 -11.03 -22.75 -8.65
N LEU A 295 -10.10 -22.27 -9.49
CA LEU A 295 -8.67 -22.48 -9.29
C LEU A 295 -8.19 -21.81 -8.00
N ARG A 296 -8.61 -20.57 -7.68
CA ARG A 296 -8.24 -19.88 -6.43
C ARG A 296 -8.79 -20.59 -5.20
N LEU A 297 -10.05 -21.03 -5.24
CA LEU A 297 -10.63 -21.80 -4.14
C LEU A 297 -9.89 -23.13 -3.95
N SER A 298 -9.50 -23.78 -5.04
CA SER A 298 -8.67 -25.00 -4.99
C SER A 298 -7.27 -24.73 -4.46
N MET A 299 -6.67 -23.57 -4.76
CA MET A 299 -5.41 -23.13 -4.15
C MET A 299 -5.56 -22.94 -2.64
N TYR A 300 -6.66 -22.34 -2.17
CA TYR A 300 -6.92 -22.14 -0.75
C TYR A 300 -7.12 -23.47 -0.01
N GLY A 301 -7.87 -24.40 -0.60
CA GLY A 301 -8.04 -25.75 -0.04
C GLY A 301 -6.73 -26.55 0.00
N THR A 302 -5.91 -26.45 -1.05
CA THR A 302 -4.57 -27.03 -1.08
C THR A 302 -3.69 -26.43 0.01
N ALA A 303 -3.66 -25.10 0.13
CA ALA A 303 -2.89 -24.38 1.16
C ALA A 303 -3.34 -24.80 2.57
N MET A 304 -4.63 -24.96 2.80
CA MET A 304 -5.15 -25.39 4.10
C MET A 304 -4.71 -26.82 4.45
N THR A 305 -4.70 -27.73 3.48
CA THR A 305 -4.20 -29.10 3.65
C THR A 305 -2.71 -29.08 4.04
N MET A 306 -1.91 -28.28 3.33
CA MET A 306 -0.48 -28.11 3.64
C MET A 306 -0.25 -27.47 5.02
N ILE A 307 -1.06 -26.48 5.41
CA ILE A 307 -0.98 -25.86 6.75
C ILE A 307 -1.24 -26.91 7.84
N GLN A 308 -2.18 -27.83 7.64
CA GLN A 308 -2.46 -28.89 8.61
C GLN A 308 -1.27 -29.84 8.80
N GLU A 309 -0.51 -30.11 7.74
CA GLU A 309 0.68 -30.95 7.79
C GLU A 309 1.87 -30.28 8.47
N LYS A 310 2.15 -29.00 8.18
CA LYS A 310 3.29 -28.25 8.74
C LYS A 310 2.91 -26.84 9.23
N PRO A 311 2.13 -26.71 10.33
CA PRO A 311 1.56 -25.43 10.75
C PRO A 311 2.56 -24.43 11.32
N TYR A 312 3.67 -24.90 11.93
CA TYR A 312 4.54 -24.04 12.73
C TYR A 312 5.64 -23.32 11.94
N PHE A 313 6.32 -24.03 11.02
CA PHE A 313 7.47 -23.53 10.27
C PHE A 313 7.27 -23.55 8.75
N GLY A 314 6.10 -24.02 8.28
CA GLY A 314 5.78 -24.10 6.86
C GLY A 314 6.71 -25.03 6.07
N TYR A 315 6.82 -24.76 4.78
CA TYR A 315 7.62 -25.53 3.82
C TYR A 315 8.83 -24.76 3.27
N GLY A 316 9.00 -23.50 3.66
CA GLY A 316 9.96 -22.59 3.05
C GLY A 316 9.58 -22.19 1.62
N SER A 317 10.30 -21.23 1.06
CA SER A 317 9.99 -20.67 -0.27
C SER A 317 10.12 -21.70 -1.40
N GLU A 318 11.16 -22.54 -1.35
CA GLU A 318 11.39 -23.60 -2.34
C GLU A 318 10.50 -24.82 -2.12
N GLY A 319 10.40 -25.28 -0.87
CA GLY A 319 9.56 -26.43 -0.54
C GLY A 319 8.10 -26.17 -0.88
N PHE A 320 7.63 -24.92 -0.77
CA PHE A 320 6.32 -24.52 -1.28
C PHE A 320 6.11 -24.92 -2.74
N LEU A 321 7.00 -24.57 -3.66
CA LEU A 321 6.78 -24.83 -5.10
C LEU A 321 6.64 -26.32 -5.41
N ALA A 322 7.53 -27.15 -4.84
CA ALA A 322 7.50 -28.59 -5.06
C ALA A 322 6.23 -29.21 -4.45
N GLN A 323 5.93 -28.85 -3.19
CA GLN A 323 4.86 -29.49 -2.41
C GLN A 323 3.47 -28.98 -2.81
N PHE A 324 3.35 -27.75 -3.29
CA PHE A 324 2.06 -27.21 -3.74
C PHE A 324 1.56 -27.91 -4.99
N LYS A 325 2.46 -28.32 -5.89
CA LYS A 325 2.10 -29.11 -7.07
C LYS A 325 1.54 -30.47 -6.65
N GLU A 326 2.23 -31.20 -5.78
CA GLU A 326 1.78 -32.51 -5.31
C GLU A 326 0.51 -32.40 -4.46
N GLY A 327 0.48 -31.47 -3.51
CA GLY A 327 -0.68 -31.22 -2.65
C GLY A 327 -1.92 -30.86 -3.45
N SER A 328 -1.79 -30.06 -4.51
CA SER A 328 -2.93 -29.74 -5.37
C SER A 328 -3.40 -30.96 -6.17
N GLN A 329 -2.52 -31.84 -6.66
CA GLN A 329 -2.94 -33.09 -7.30
C GLN A 329 -3.81 -33.93 -6.37
N LEU A 330 -3.36 -34.12 -5.13
CA LEU A 330 -4.09 -34.85 -4.10
C LEU A 330 -5.42 -34.19 -3.77
N PHE A 331 -5.44 -32.85 -3.68
CA PHE A 331 -6.65 -32.08 -3.45
C PHE A 331 -7.68 -32.25 -4.58
N PHE A 332 -7.27 -32.11 -5.85
CA PHE A 332 -8.17 -32.31 -7.00
C PHE A 332 -8.73 -33.74 -7.05
N LEU A 333 -7.90 -34.74 -6.74
CA LEU A 333 -8.35 -36.12 -6.71
C LEU A 333 -9.34 -36.37 -5.57
N LYS A 334 -9.09 -35.81 -4.38
CA LYS A 334 -9.93 -36.03 -3.21
C LYS A 334 -11.27 -35.28 -3.28
N GLU A 335 -11.23 -34.00 -3.63
CA GLU A 335 -12.42 -33.14 -3.55
C GLU A 335 -13.27 -33.17 -4.83
N PHE A 336 -12.65 -33.44 -6.00
CA PHE A 336 -13.33 -33.41 -7.30
C PHE A 336 -13.28 -34.73 -8.06
N ASN A 337 -12.64 -35.77 -7.51
CA ASN A 337 -12.36 -37.02 -8.23
C ASN A 337 -11.69 -36.79 -9.59
N LEU A 338 -10.88 -35.73 -9.68
CA LEU A 338 -10.28 -35.25 -10.92
C LEU A 338 -8.78 -35.55 -10.92
N LYS A 339 -8.32 -36.33 -11.91
CA LYS A 339 -6.89 -36.50 -12.17
C LYS A 339 -6.34 -35.25 -12.85
N HIS A 340 -5.76 -34.36 -12.05
CA HIS A 340 -5.11 -33.13 -12.51
C HIS A 340 -3.58 -33.27 -12.41
N SER A 341 -2.82 -32.53 -13.23
CA SER A 341 -1.34 -32.54 -13.22
C SER A 341 -0.72 -31.70 -12.09
N GLY A 342 -1.55 -31.13 -11.23
CA GLY A 342 -1.17 -30.19 -10.16
C GLY A 342 -1.02 -28.76 -10.65
N LEU A 343 -1.18 -27.81 -9.74
CA LEU A 343 -0.99 -26.39 -10.00
C LEU A 343 0.50 -26.05 -9.91
N GLN A 344 1.06 -25.51 -10.98
CA GLN A 344 2.42 -24.97 -11.00
C GLN A 344 2.36 -23.45 -10.88
N LEU A 345 2.18 -22.97 -9.66
CA LEU A 345 1.99 -21.55 -9.38
C LEU A 345 3.06 -21.05 -8.42
N SER A 346 3.45 -19.79 -8.59
CA SER A 346 4.43 -19.14 -7.73
C SER A 346 3.83 -18.64 -6.40
N HIS A 347 2.50 -18.65 -6.24
CA HIS A 347 1.79 -18.14 -5.07
C HIS A 347 0.32 -18.59 -5.01
N VAL A 348 -0.30 -18.41 -3.83
CA VAL A 348 -1.65 -18.89 -3.49
C VAL A 348 -2.77 -17.87 -3.77
N HIS A 349 -2.46 -16.65 -4.23
CA HIS A 349 -3.44 -15.54 -4.37
C HIS A 349 -4.20 -15.23 -3.06
N ASN A 350 -3.52 -15.42 -1.93
CA ASN A 350 -3.92 -14.97 -0.61
C ASN A 350 -2.65 -14.84 0.22
N GLN A 351 -2.31 -13.63 0.66
CA GLN A 351 -1.05 -13.37 1.35
C GLN A 351 -0.94 -14.08 2.69
N PHE A 352 -2.03 -14.20 3.44
CA PHE A 352 -2.01 -14.84 4.76
C PHE A 352 -1.80 -16.34 4.65
N LEU A 353 -2.52 -17.00 3.73
CA LEU A 353 -2.31 -18.42 3.44
C LEU A 353 -0.90 -18.65 2.87
N MET A 354 -0.45 -17.79 1.97
CA MET A 354 0.90 -17.88 1.39
C MET A 354 1.98 -17.81 2.46
N THR A 355 1.90 -16.80 3.35
CA THR A 355 2.84 -16.63 4.46
C THR A 355 2.78 -17.80 5.44
N TRP A 356 1.59 -18.37 5.71
CA TRP A 356 1.46 -19.51 6.62
C TRP A 356 2.05 -20.78 6.00
N VAL A 357 1.72 -21.10 4.75
CA VAL A 357 2.27 -22.28 4.06
C VAL A 357 3.79 -22.17 3.94
N GLN A 358 4.33 -21.01 3.59
CA GLN A 358 5.78 -20.85 3.43
C GLN A 358 6.51 -20.80 4.77
N TYR A 359 6.06 -19.97 5.70
CA TYR A 359 6.87 -19.58 6.87
C TYR A 359 6.25 -19.97 8.22
N GLY A 360 5.01 -20.45 8.22
CA GLY A 360 4.32 -20.92 9.41
C GLY A 360 3.47 -19.88 10.14
N VAL A 361 2.93 -20.28 11.28
CA VAL A 361 1.94 -19.50 12.04
C VAL A 361 2.50 -18.19 12.60
N PHE A 362 3.77 -18.14 13.00
CA PHE A 362 4.33 -16.96 13.69
C PHE A 362 4.43 -15.70 12.82
N PRO A 363 5.06 -15.73 11.61
CA PRO A 363 5.00 -14.60 10.67
C PRO A 363 3.57 -14.18 10.31
N THR A 364 2.68 -15.16 10.16
CA THR A 364 1.27 -14.92 9.81
C THR A 364 0.56 -14.14 10.92
N LEU A 365 0.72 -14.53 12.18
CA LEU A 365 0.17 -13.81 13.33
C LEU A 365 0.79 -12.42 13.49
N LEU A 366 2.10 -12.26 13.26
CA LEU A 366 2.74 -10.94 13.28
C LEU A 366 2.14 -10.00 12.24
N LEU A 367 1.82 -10.50 11.04
CA LEU A 367 1.17 -9.72 10.00
C LEU A 367 -0.25 -9.30 10.42
N VAL A 368 -1.04 -10.22 10.98
CA VAL A 368 -2.38 -9.91 11.52
C VAL A 368 -2.31 -8.87 12.63
N PHE A 369 -1.40 -9.04 13.59
CA PHE A 369 -1.23 -8.11 14.71
C PHE A 369 -0.72 -6.74 14.27
N LEU A 370 0.12 -6.67 13.23
CA LEU A 370 0.54 -5.41 12.62
C LEU A 370 -0.68 -4.64 12.08
N PHE A 371 -1.59 -5.32 11.36
CA PHE A 371 -2.82 -4.69 10.88
C PHE A 371 -3.71 -4.19 12.02
N LEU A 372 -3.91 -5.00 13.08
CA LEU A 372 -4.68 -4.59 14.24
C LEU A 372 -4.05 -3.39 14.97
N PHE A 373 -2.72 -3.37 15.09
CA PHE A 373 -1.99 -2.25 15.65
C PHE A 373 -2.20 -0.97 14.82
N LEU A 374 -2.09 -1.05 13.49
CA LEU A 374 -2.28 0.10 12.60
C LEU A 374 -3.71 0.62 12.63
N ILE A 375 -4.72 -0.26 12.61
CA ILE A 375 -6.13 0.12 12.76
C ILE A 375 -6.34 0.86 14.07
N ARG A 376 -5.83 0.33 15.18
CA ARG A 376 -5.90 0.99 16.49
C ARG A 376 -5.23 2.36 16.46
N HIS A 377 -4.02 2.45 15.90
CA HIS A 377 -3.28 3.71 15.80
C HIS A 377 -4.06 4.78 15.04
N PHE A 378 -4.53 4.45 13.84
CA PHE A 378 -5.26 5.40 12.99
C PHE A 378 -6.62 5.76 13.59
N TRP A 379 -7.34 4.80 14.16
CA TRP A 379 -8.63 5.06 14.81
C TRP A 379 -8.51 6.00 16.00
N GLN A 380 -7.50 5.78 16.87
CA GLN A 380 -7.25 6.66 18.00
C GLN A 380 -6.87 8.06 17.53
N GLY A 381 -6.00 8.17 16.53
CA GLY A 381 -5.63 9.45 15.95
C GLY A 381 -6.82 10.20 15.35
N LEU A 382 -7.69 9.52 14.61
CA LEU A 382 -8.91 10.10 14.03
C LEU A 382 -9.84 10.71 15.09
N ARG A 383 -9.97 10.05 16.25
CA ARG A 383 -10.84 10.53 17.34
C ARG A 383 -10.30 11.77 18.05
N LEU A 384 -8.98 11.89 18.15
CA LEU A 384 -8.31 12.95 18.92
C LEU A 384 -7.92 14.15 18.04
N ALA A 385 -7.74 13.94 16.74
CA ALA A 385 -7.26 14.98 15.85
C ALA A 385 -8.28 16.08 15.58
N SER A 386 -7.80 17.32 15.50
CA SER A 386 -8.56 18.41 14.92
C SER A 386 -8.89 18.14 13.45
N ASP A 387 -9.97 18.75 12.96
CA ASP A 387 -10.54 18.45 11.63
C ASP A 387 -9.53 18.59 10.48
N GLU A 388 -8.58 19.52 10.59
CA GLU A 388 -7.52 19.72 9.61
C GLU A 388 -6.62 18.49 9.42
N TYR A 389 -6.41 17.71 10.48
CA TYR A 389 -5.49 16.58 10.47
C TYR A 389 -6.19 15.21 10.41
N LYS A 390 -7.52 15.16 10.54
CA LYS A 390 -8.28 13.91 10.33
C LYS A 390 -7.98 13.20 9.00
N PRO A 391 -7.70 13.89 7.87
CA PRO A 391 -7.39 13.22 6.61
C PRO A 391 -6.26 12.20 6.66
N ILE A 392 -5.16 12.43 7.40
CA ILE A 392 -4.05 11.46 7.43
C ILE A 392 -4.45 10.14 8.12
N PHE A 393 -5.32 10.23 9.13
CA PHE A 393 -5.83 9.06 9.85
C PHE A 393 -6.90 8.31 9.05
N ILE A 394 -7.78 9.03 8.35
CA ILE A 394 -8.75 8.42 7.42
C ILE A 394 -8.01 7.74 6.27
N ALA A 395 -7.00 8.39 5.70
CA ALA A 395 -6.13 7.79 4.69
C ALA A 395 -5.51 6.48 5.18
N GLY A 396 -5.05 6.43 6.44
CA GLY A 396 -4.55 5.21 7.07
C GLY A 396 -5.59 4.11 7.18
N LEU A 397 -6.79 4.41 7.68
CA LEU A 397 -7.87 3.43 7.80
C LEU A 397 -8.34 2.90 6.43
N VAL A 398 -8.51 3.79 5.45
CA VAL A 398 -8.87 3.43 4.08
C VAL A 398 -7.79 2.55 3.48
N PHE A 399 -6.52 2.98 3.50
CA PHE A 399 -5.40 2.24 2.92
C PHE A 399 -5.21 0.86 3.56
N ILE A 400 -5.30 0.75 4.89
CA ILE A 400 -5.17 -0.54 5.58
C ILE A 400 -6.34 -1.48 5.25
N THR A 401 -7.55 -0.95 5.14
CA THR A 401 -8.70 -1.75 4.71
C THR A 401 -8.51 -2.25 3.28
N SER A 402 -8.09 -1.37 2.35
CA SER A 402 -7.76 -1.76 0.97
C SER A 402 -6.68 -2.83 0.92
N MET A 403 -5.65 -2.70 1.74
CA MET A 403 -4.54 -3.64 1.80
C MET A 403 -4.98 -5.00 2.35
N LEU A 404 -5.82 -5.04 3.39
CA LEU A 404 -6.40 -6.28 3.90
C LEU A 404 -7.21 -7.01 2.84
N VAL A 405 -8.04 -6.29 2.08
CA VAL A 405 -8.82 -6.85 0.98
C VAL A 405 -7.90 -7.36 -0.13
N ALA A 406 -6.88 -6.58 -0.53
CA ALA A 406 -5.90 -7.01 -1.52
C ALA A 406 -5.12 -8.26 -1.07
N PHE A 407 -4.80 -8.38 0.22
CA PHE A 407 -4.12 -9.56 0.79
C PHE A 407 -5.01 -10.81 0.78
N MET A 408 -6.33 -10.67 0.67
CA MET A 408 -7.22 -11.83 0.53
C MET A 408 -7.16 -12.45 -0.87
N VAL A 409 -6.92 -11.63 -1.90
CA VAL A 409 -7.05 -12.03 -3.32
C VAL A 409 -5.74 -12.00 -4.10
N GLU A 410 -4.68 -11.44 -3.51
CA GLU A 410 -3.32 -11.38 -4.07
C GLU A 410 -2.28 -11.75 -2.99
N SER A 411 -1.06 -12.04 -3.43
CA SER A 411 0.10 -12.31 -2.57
C SER A 411 1.22 -11.28 -2.82
N PRO A 412 1.02 -10.01 -2.43
CA PRO A 412 1.91 -8.93 -2.82
C PRO A 412 3.30 -8.97 -2.18
N LEU A 413 3.48 -9.66 -1.05
CA LEU A 413 4.79 -9.83 -0.44
C LEU A 413 5.65 -10.85 -1.21
N GLU A 414 5.08 -11.53 -2.21
CA GLU A 414 5.81 -12.45 -3.07
C GLU A 414 6.57 -11.74 -4.20
N PHE A 415 6.29 -10.46 -4.44
CA PHE A 415 6.84 -9.68 -5.54
C PHE A 415 7.43 -8.35 -5.03
N ALA A 416 8.70 -8.08 -5.34
CA ALA A 416 9.40 -6.88 -4.89
C ALA A 416 8.64 -5.59 -5.19
N THR A 417 8.11 -5.44 -6.41
CA THR A 417 7.41 -4.23 -6.86
C THR A 417 6.11 -3.98 -6.08
N TYR A 418 5.31 -5.02 -5.85
CA TYR A 418 4.08 -4.90 -5.06
C TYR A 418 4.41 -4.61 -3.59
N SER A 419 5.31 -5.42 -3.02
CA SER A 419 5.76 -5.29 -1.63
C SER A 419 6.26 -3.87 -1.35
N ALA A 420 7.13 -3.34 -2.21
CA ALA A 420 7.69 -2.01 -2.04
C ALA A 420 6.64 -0.89 -2.08
N HIS A 421 5.65 -0.98 -2.97
CA HIS A 421 4.55 -0.02 -3.01
C HIS A 421 3.76 -0.02 -1.70
N TYR A 422 3.37 -1.20 -1.21
CA TYR A 422 2.65 -1.29 0.07
C TYR A 422 3.46 -0.75 1.24
N TRP A 423 4.72 -1.15 1.36
CA TRP A 423 5.58 -0.69 2.45
C TRP A 423 5.89 0.80 2.38
N LEU A 424 6.04 1.38 1.18
CA LEU A 424 6.22 2.81 1.02
C LEU A 424 5.02 3.60 1.54
N PHE A 425 3.82 3.30 1.03
CA PHE A 425 2.62 4.04 1.43
C PHE A 425 2.26 3.79 2.90
N MET A 426 2.39 2.55 3.39
CA MET A 426 2.21 2.24 4.80
C MET A 426 3.16 3.06 5.68
N THR A 427 4.45 3.10 5.32
CA THR A 427 5.47 3.85 6.06
C THR A 427 5.17 5.34 6.08
N LEU A 428 4.86 5.92 4.92
CA LEU A 428 4.56 7.35 4.82
C LEU A 428 3.32 7.69 5.66
N ILE A 429 2.20 6.99 5.45
CA ILE A 429 0.95 7.29 6.17
C ILE A 429 1.14 7.10 7.68
N PHE A 430 1.79 6.02 8.10
CA PHE A 430 2.07 5.76 9.52
C PHE A 430 2.92 6.88 10.13
N VAL A 431 4.06 7.21 9.54
CA VAL A 431 4.98 8.21 10.11
C VAL A 431 4.36 9.60 10.12
N PHE A 432 3.69 10.03 9.05
CA PHE A 432 3.01 11.33 9.03
C PHE A 432 1.87 11.40 10.05
N SER A 433 1.12 10.31 10.23
CA SER A 433 0.09 10.24 11.27
C SER A 433 0.67 10.29 12.69
N LEU A 434 1.83 9.66 12.91
CA LEU A 434 2.57 9.72 14.18
C LEU A 434 3.10 11.13 14.47
N LEU A 435 3.67 11.81 13.46
CA LEU A 435 4.16 13.18 13.58
C LEU A 435 3.03 14.15 13.95
N VAL A 436 1.86 13.98 13.34
CA VAL A 436 0.64 14.74 13.65
C VAL A 436 0.16 14.46 15.08
N LYS A 437 0.10 13.19 15.48
CA LYS A 437 -0.32 12.80 16.83
C LYS A 437 0.61 13.42 17.89
N ASN A 438 1.92 13.39 17.66
CA ASN A 438 2.91 13.96 18.59
C ASN A 438 2.85 15.51 18.63
N SER A 439 2.60 16.17 17.50
CA SER A 439 2.50 17.64 17.48
C SER A 439 1.26 18.13 18.24
N GLN A 440 0.12 17.46 18.10
CA GLN A 440 -1.11 17.80 18.82
C GLN A 440 -1.01 17.59 20.34
N VAL A 441 -0.43 16.47 20.79
CA VAL A 441 -0.18 16.23 22.22
C VAL A 441 0.73 17.31 22.82
N SER A 442 1.75 17.76 22.08
CA SER A 442 2.64 18.82 22.55
C SER A 442 1.95 20.19 22.68
N LEU A 443 0.95 20.48 21.84
CA LEU A 443 0.19 21.73 21.88
C LEU A 443 -0.77 21.74 23.07
N ASP A 444 -1.49 20.64 23.31
CA ASP A 444 -2.40 20.51 24.46
C ASP A 444 -1.65 20.60 25.79
N GLY A 445 -0.46 19.98 25.88
CA GLY A 445 0.39 20.06 27.07
C GLY A 445 0.86 21.49 27.38
N LYS A 446 1.24 22.26 26.35
CA LYS A 446 1.62 23.67 26.51
C LYS A 446 0.43 24.56 26.89
N GLN A 447 -0.75 24.31 26.32
CA GLN A 447 -1.96 25.08 26.66
C GLN A 447 -2.45 24.82 28.09
N ARG A 448 -2.28 23.61 28.62
CA ARG A 448 -2.60 23.31 30.03
C ARG A 448 -1.61 23.99 30.98
N LYS A 449 -0.31 23.85 30.72
CA LYS A 449 0.72 24.48 31.56
C LYS A 449 0.62 26.01 31.60
N GLY A 450 0.27 26.64 30.47
CA GLY A 450 0.01 28.08 30.42
C GLY A 450 -1.31 28.54 31.02
N ARG A 451 -2.25 27.64 31.36
CA ARG A 451 -3.40 27.97 32.21
C ARG A 451 -3.03 27.91 33.68
N ASP A 452 -2.32 26.86 34.07
CA ASP A 452 -1.88 26.68 35.46
C ASP A 452 -0.94 27.82 35.90
N GLU A 453 -0.07 28.32 35.02
CA GLU A 453 0.82 29.47 35.29
C GLU A 453 0.13 30.85 35.28
N ASN A 454 -1.14 30.94 34.84
CA ASN A 454 -1.94 32.18 34.88
C ASN A 454 -3.02 32.16 35.99
N GLU A 455 -3.18 31.03 36.68
CA GLU A 455 -4.08 30.86 37.83
C GLU A 455 -3.34 30.96 39.19
N ASP A 456 -2.00 31.03 39.16
CA ASP A 456 -1.11 31.40 40.28
C ASP A 456 -0.69 32.88 40.18
#